data_AF-A0A6V8HIX5-F1
#
_entry.id   AF-A0A6V8HIX5-F1
#
_cell.length_a   1.000
_cell.length_b   1.000
_cell.length_c   1.000
_cell.angle_alpha   90.00
_cell.angle_beta   90.00
_cell.angle_gamma   90.00
#
_symmetry.space_group_name_H-M   'P 1'
#
loop_
_entity.id
_entity.type
_entity.pdbx_description
1 polymer ?
#
loop_
_entity_poly.entity_id
_entity_poly.type
_entity_poly.pdbx_seq_one_letter_code
_entity_poly.pdbx_strand_id
1 'polypeptide(L)'
;MKLNISYPANGSQKLIEIDDERKLRAFMEKRMGTEVPGDGLGDEFKGYLFKITGGNDKQGFPMKQGVLLPNRVKLLLSDGHSCYRPRRTGERKRKSIRGAITGQDLAVLALSIVKQGENEIPGLTDVVNPKRLGPKRATKIRKFFGLDKKDDVRKFVIRRTVTKEGKKEYTKAPKIQRLVTPQRLQRKRHRIAIKRRRAEAAREAANDYAKLLASRVHEEKAKRTELRKRRASSLRK
;
A
#
# COMPACT_ATOMS: atom_id res chain seq x y z
N MET A 1 -6.98 23.62 -25.54
CA MET A 1 -6.46 22.53 -24.67
C MET A 1 -7.33 22.47 -23.43
N LYS A 2 -7.59 21.28 -22.87
CA LYS A 2 -8.41 21.15 -21.65
C LYS A 2 -7.54 21.10 -20.40
N LEU A 3 -7.94 21.79 -19.34
CA LEU A 3 -7.32 21.73 -18.01
C LEU A 3 -8.22 20.93 -17.08
N ASN A 4 -7.72 19.79 -16.61
CA ASN A 4 -8.38 19.01 -15.56
C ASN A 4 -7.80 19.43 -14.20
N ILE A 5 -8.52 20.31 -13.50
CA ILE A 5 -8.08 20.92 -12.25
C ILE A 5 -8.72 20.20 -11.08
N SER A 6 -7.91 19.81 -10.11
CA SER A 6 -8.36 19.19 -8.86
C SER A 6 -8.02 20.07 -7.65
N TYR A 7 -8.90 20.08 -6.66
CA TYR A 7 -8.64 20.70 -5.35
C TYR A 7 -8.66 19.63 -4.26
N PRO A 8 -7.49 19.10 -3.85
CA PRO A 8 -7.41 17.97 -2.93
C PRO A 8 -7.98 18.22 -1.52
N ALA A 9 -8.02 19.47 -1.07
CA ALA A 9 -8.56 19.82 0.25
C ALA A 9 -10.07 19.51 0.33
N ASN A 10 -10.81 19.89 -0.70
CA ASN A 10 -12.26 19.66 -0.80
C ASN A 10 -12.63 18.35 -1.51
N GLY A 11 -11.70 17.74 -2.26
CA GLY A 11 -11.98 16.52 -3.02
C GLY A 11 -12.84 16.75 -4.26
N SER A 12 -12.82 17.95 -4.81
CA SER A 12 -13.51 18.39 -6.02
C SER A 12 -12.57 18.40 -7.23
N GLN A 13 -13.16 18.35 -8.43
CA GLN A 13 -12.44 18.46 -9.69
C GLN A 13 -13.33 19.11 -10.74
N LYS A 14 -12.74 19.88 -11.65
CA LYS A 14 -13.42 20.55 -12.75
C LYS A 14 -12.56 20.48 -14.01
N LEU A 15 -13.20 20.18 -15.13
CA LEU A 15 -12.59 20.26 -16.46
C LEU A 15 -12.95 21.62 -17.06
N ILE A 16 -11.94 22.38 -17.48
CA ILE A 16 -12.11 23.68 -18.12
C ILE A 16 -11.46 23.61 -19.49
N GLU A 17 -12.12 24.16 -20.49
CA GLU A 17 -11.60 24.26 -21.85
C GLU A 17 -11.02 25.66 -22.06
N ILE A 18 -9.77 25.72 -22.53
CA ILE A 18 -9.08 26.98 -22.80
C ILE A 18 -8.54 26.92 -24.23
N ASP A 19 -9.06 27.81 -25.06
CA ASP A 19 -8.66 27.91 -26.47
C ASP A 19 -7.58 28.97 -26.68
N ASP A 20 -7.51 29.99 -25.83
CA ASP A 20 -6.48 31.02 -25.91
C ASP A 20 -5.09 30.49 -25.52
N GLU A 21 -4.20 30.38 -26.50
CA GLU A 21 -2.83 29.92 -26.31
C GLU A 21 -1.99 30.84 -25.40
N ARG A 22 -2.31 32.13 -25.31
CA ARG A 22 -1.57 33.08 -24.46
C ARG A 22 -1.69 32.71 -22.99
N LYS A 23 -2.90 32.31 -22.57
CA LYS A 23 -3.18 31.82 -21.21
C LYS A 23 -2.43 30.54 -20.89
N LEU A 24 -2.25 29.68 -21.90
CA LEU A 24 -1.58 28.39 -21.76
C LEU A 24 -0.05 28.49 -21.75
N ARG A 25 0.53 29.58 -22.24
CA ARG A 25 1.98 29.78 -22.35
C ARG A 25 2.72 29.61 -21.02
N ALA A 26 2.11 30.03 -19.90
CA ALA A 26 2.70 29.89 -18.56
C ALA A 26 2.99 28.41 -18.19
N PHE A 27 2.21 27.48 -18.75
CA PHE A 27 2.35 26.05 -18.51
C PHE A 27 3.30 25.36 -19.48
N MET A 28 3.73 26.00 -20.56
CA MET A 28 4.57 25.37 -21.58
C MET A 28 6.03 25.26 -21.12
N GLU A 29 6.73 24.24 -21.63
CA GLU A 29 8.13 23.94 -21.30
C GLU A 29 8.38 23.69 -19.80
N LYS A 30 7.32 23.48 -19.03
CA LYS A 30 7.39 23.12 -17.62
C LYS A 30 7.41 21.60 -17.49
N ARG A 31 8.03 21.13 -16.41
CA ARG A 31 8.06 19.70 -16.08
C ARG A 31 6.89 19.35 -15.18
N MET A 32 6.39 18.12 -15.30
CA MET A 32 5.51 17.53 -14.28
C MET A 32 6.11 17.70 -12.87
N GLY A 33 5.28 18.13 -11.94
CA GLY A 33 5.64 18.43 -10.56
C GLY A 33 6.00 19.90 -10.30
N THR A 34 6.19 20.70 -11.35
CA THR A 34 6.46 22.15 -11.22
C THR A 34 5.19 22.89 -10.77
N GLU A 35 5.38 23.88 -9.91
CA GLU A 35 4.34 24.82 -9.49
C GLU A 35 4.35 26.04 -10.42
N VAL A 36 3.16 26.41 -10.91
CA VAL A 36 2.94 27.46 -11.90
C VAL A 36 1.83 28.37 -11.38
N PRO A 37 2.02 29.70 -11.37
CA PRO A 37 0.99 30.64 -10.96
C PRO A 37 -0.20 30.59 -11.93
N GLY A 38 -1.40 30.70 -11.36
CA GLY A 38 -2.68 30.68 -12.08
C GLY A 38 -3.08 32.00 -12.72
N ASP A 39 -2.40 33.10 -12.37
CA ASP A 39 -2.78 34.47 -12.73
C ASP A 39 -2.97 34.68 -14.24
N GLY A 40 -2.21 33.96 -15.06
CA GLY A 40 -2.29 34.04 -16.53
C GLY A 40 -3.53 33.38 -17.14
N LEU A 41 -4.30 32.59 -16.40
CA LEU A 41 -5.51 31.92 -16.91
C LEU A 41 -6.74 32.84 -16.92
N GLY A 42 -6.80 33.79 -16.00
CA GLY A 42 -7.92 34.71 -15.82
C GLY A 42 -8.00 35.23 -14.38
N ASP A 43 -8.79 36.28 -14.17
CA ASP A 43 -8.93 36.95 -12.86
C ASP A 43 -9.50 36.02 -11.77
N GLU A 44 -10.32 35.03 -12.17
CA GLU A 44 -10.83 33.99 -11.28
C GLU A 44 -9.73 33.08 -10.68
N PHE A 45 -8.57 32.99 -11.35
CA PHE A 45 -7.43 32.18 -10.92
C PHE A 45 -6.32 33.01 -10.27
N LYS A 46 -6.59 34.29 -9.97
CA LYS A 46 -5.62 35.17 -9.33
C LYS A 46 -5.23 34.67 -7.94
N GLY A 47 -3.93 34.59 -7.69
CA GLY A 47 -3.34 34.10 -6.45
C GLY A 47 -3.35 32.58 -6.29
N TYR A 48 -3.94 31.83 -7.23
CA TYR A 48 -3.88 30.38 -7.22
C TYR A 48 -2.51 29.88 -7.65
N LEU A 49 -2.04 28.83 -6.98
CA LEU A 49 -0.82 28.12 -7.38
C LEU A 49 -1.19 26.69 -7.80
N PHE A 50 -0.89 26.37 -9.06
CA PHE A 50 -1.15 25.06 -9.64
C PHE A 50 0.12 24.24 -9.71
N LYS A 51 0.03 22.96 -9.35
CA LYS A 51 1.05 21.97 -9.63
C LYS A 51 0.65 21.13 -10.82
N ILE A 52 1.55 21.00 -11.80
CA ILE A 52 1.34 20.12 -12.95
C ILE A 52 1.46 18.68 -12.48
N THR A 53 0.37 17.92 -12.49
CA THR A 53 0.36 16.52 -12.02
C THR A 53 0.47 15.50 -13.14
N GLY A 54 0.28 15.92 -14.39
CA GLY A 54 0.41 15.08 -15.58
C GLY A 54 -0.44 15.59 -16.73
N GLY A 55 -0.83 14.69 -17.62
CA GLY A 55 -1.66 15.01 -18.77
C GLY A 55 -1.72 13.87 -19.78
N ASN A 56 -2.52 14.10 -20.82
CA ASN A 56 -2.65 13.21 -21.97
C ASN A 56 -2.41 14.00 -23.25
N ASP A 57 -1.61 13.39 -24.12
CA ASP A 57 -1.37 13.85 -25.48
C ASP A 57 -2.65 13.75 -26.34
N LYS A 58 -2.73 14.45 -27.48
CA LYS A 58 -3.86 14.44 -28.42
C LYS A 58 -4.29 13.05 -28.87
N GLN A 59 -3.35 12.11 -29.01
CA GLN A 59 -3.63 10.71 -29.36
C GLN A 59 -3.82 9.81 -28.11
N GLY A 60 -3.98 10.39 -26.92
CA GLY A 60 -4.32 9.69 -25.69
C GLY A 60 -3.16 9.10 -24.89
N PHE A 61 -1.91 9.24 -25.35
CA PHE A 61 -0.75 8.73 -24.61
C PHE A 61 -0.53 9.55 -23.32
N PRO A 62 -0.43 8.89 -22.15
CA PRO A 62 -0.25 9.59 -20.88
C PRO A 62 1.19 10.09 -20.71
N MET A 63 1.34 11.20 -19.99
CA MET A 63 2.64 11.70 -19.55
C MET A 63 3.24 10.79 -18.45
N LYS A 64 4.58 10.67 -18.42
CA LYS A 64 5.30 9.93 -17.38
C LYS A 64 6.41 10.76 -16.76
N GLN A 65 6.38 10.84 -15.43
CA GLN A 65 7.41 11.54 -14.66
C GLN A 65 8.80 10.93 -14.89
N GLY A 66 9.81 11.79 -15.01
CA GLY A 66 11.22 11.41 -15.23
C GLY A 66 11.63 11.24 -16.69
N VAL A 67 10.69 11.28 -17.64
CA VAL A 67 11.01 11.32 -19.08
C VAL A 67 11.21 12.77 -19.50
N LEU A 68 12.44 13.27 -19.48
CA LEU A 68 12.76 14.70 -19.65
C LEU A 68 12.73 15.16 -21.12
N LEU A 69 11.71 14.76 -21.86
CA LEU A 69 11.50 15.13 -23.25
C LEU A 69 10.09 15.68 -23.47
N PRO A 70 9.89 16.56 -24.45
CA PRO A 70 8.58 17.06 -24.85
C PRO A 70 7.90 16.19 -25.92
N ASN A 71 8.44 15.02 -26.26
CA ASN A 71 7.84 14.15 -27.28
C ASN A 71 7.57 12.76 -26.71
N ARG A 72 7.13 11.84 -27.56
CA ARG A 72 6.87 10.44 -27.17
C ARG A 72 8.12 9.59 -27.27
N VAL A 73 8.26 8.66 -26.33
CA VAL A 73 9.30 7.64 -26.34
C VAL A 73 8.71 6.26 -26.05
N LYS A 74 9.39 5.20 -26.51
CA LYS A 74 9.02 3.81 -26.23
C LYS A 74 9.88 3.22 -25.11
N LEU A 75 9.31 3.12 -23.91
CA LEU A 75 9.98 2.54 -22.74
C LEU A 75 9.52 1.11 -22.47
N LEU A 76 10.42 0.27 -21.98
CA LEU A 76 10.11 -1.07 -21.48
C LEU A 76 9.64 -0.99 -20.02
N LEU A 77 8.34 -1.16 -19.80
CA LEU A 77 7.72 -1.04 -18.46
C LEU A 77 7.47 -2.42 -17.83
N SER A 78 7.84 -2.57 -16.57
CA SER A 78 7.46 -3.66 -15.65
C SER A 78 6.35 -3.27 -14.67
N ASP A 79 6.00 -4.19 -13.77
CA ASP A 79 5.11 -3.94 -12.63
C ASP A 79 5.61 -2.75 -11.77
N GLY A 80 4.67 -2.02 -11.16
CA GLY A 80 4.93 -0.85 -10.33
C GLY A 80 5.24 0.45 -11.08
N HIS A 81 5.59 0.41 -12.37
CA HIS A 81 5.74 1.64 -13.15
C HIS A 81 4.39 2.26 -13.52
N SER A 82 4.32 3.60 -13.48
CA SER A 82 3.18 4.33 -14.06
C SER A 82 3.00 4.04 -15.56
N CYS A 83 1.76 4.23 -16.04
CA CYS A 83 1.33 4.07 -17.44
C CYS A 83 1.23 2.61 -17.95
N TYR A 84 1.45 1.62 -17.08
CA TYR A 84 1.29 0.21 -17.40
C TYR A 84 0.77 -0.60 -16.21
N ARG A 85 -0.01 -1.62 -16.51
CA ARG A 85 -0.45 -2.64 -15.56
C ARG A 85 -0.21 -4.00 -16.21
N PRO A 86 0.70 -4.84 -15.67
CA PRO A 86 0.98 -6.15 -16.23
C PRO A 86 -0.25 -7.07 -16.12
N ARG A 87 -0.36 -8.02 -17.05
CA ARG A 87 -1.41 -9.06 -17.06
C ARG A 87 -0.91 -10.38 -16.51
N ARG A 88 0.39 -10.62 -16.56
CA ARG A 88 1.06 -11.76 -15.94
C ARG A 88 2.20 -11.30 -15.03
N THR A 89 2.46 -12.07 -13.98
CA THR A 89 3.59 -11.81 -13.08
C THR A 89 4.91 -11.86 -13.87
N GLY A 90 5.76 -10.85 -13.69
CA GLY A 90 7.04 -10.74 -14.41
C GLY A 90 6.95 -10.20 -15.84
N GLU A 91 5.74 -9.94 -16.36
CA GLU A 91 5.56 -9.37 -17.69
C GLU A 91 6.18 -7.96 -17.77
N ARG A 92 6.97 -7.73 -18.83
CA ARG A 92 7.45 -6.40 -19.22
C ARG A 92 6.94 -6.09 -20.62
N LYS A 93 6.45 -4.87 -20.84
CA LYS A 93 5.93 -4.45 -22.15
C LYS A 93 6.51 -3.12 -22.57
N ARG A 94 7.02 -3.06 -23.81
CA ARG A 94 7.44 -1.81 -24.44
C ARG A 94 6.21 -1.02 -24.87
N LYS A 95 6.03 0.19 -24.33
CA LYS A 95 4.88 1.07 -24.62
C LYS A 95 5.36 2.47 -25.00
N SER A 96 4.65 3.10 -25.93
CA SER A 96 4.81 4.53 -26.22
C SER A 96 4.19 5.35 -25.10
N ILE A 97 4.90 6.38 -24.65
CA ILE A 97 4.55 7.23 -23.51
C ILE A 97 4.96 8.65 -23.85
N ARG A 98 4.17 9.64 -23.43
CA ARG A 98 4.51 11.05 -23.60
C ARG A 98 5.48 11.48 -22.49
N GLY A 99 6.49 12.28 -22.84
CA GLY A 99 7.43 12.79 -21.85
C GLY A 99 6.81 13.77 -20.85
N ALA A 100 7.56 14.13 -19.81
CA ALA A 100 7.15 14.93 -18.66
C ALA A 100 7.15 16.44 -18.93
N ILE A 101 7.75 16.90 -20.03
CA ILE A 101 7.75 18.32 -20.42
C ILE A 101 6.46 18.63 -21.16
N THR A 102 5.74 19.64 -20.70
CA THR A 102 4.48 20.11 -21.29
C THR A 102 4.71 20.82 -22.62
N GLY A 103 3.77 20.65 -23.54
CA GLY A 103 3.77 21.29 -24.86
C GLY A 103 2.34 21.43 -25.38
N GLN A 104 2.19 22.14 -26.51
CA GLN A 104 0.90 22.37 -27.17
C GLN A 104 0.31 21.12 -27.84
N ASP A 105 1.08 20.03 -27.90
CA ASP A 105 0.66 18.72 -28.39
C ASP A 105 -0.22 17.96 -27.38
N LEU A 106 -0.41 18.49 -26.17
CA LEU A 106 -1.31 17.93 -25.17
C LEU A 106 -2.78 18.24 -25.50
N ALA A 107 -3.66 17.26 -25.29
CA ALA A 107 -5.11 17.48 -25.31
C ALA A 107 -5.63 17.90 -23.94
N VAL A 108 -5.11 17.26 -22.88
CA VAL A 108 -5.51 17.53 -21.49
C VAL A 108 -4.27 17.71 -20.62
N LEU A 109 -4.22 18.79 -19.87
CA LEU A 109 -3.24 19.00 -18.81
C LEU A 109 -3.91 18.79 -17.44
N ALA A 110 -3.32 17.96 -16.59
CA ALA A 110 -3.81 17.70 -15.24
C ALA A 110 -3.10 18.62 -14.24
N LEU A 111 -3.90 19.36 -13.46
CA LEU A 111 -3.44 20.33 -12.48
C LEU A 111 -4.00 20.01 -11.09
N SER A 112 -3.22 20.30 -10.06
CA SER A 112 -3.66 20.27 -8.66
C SER A 112 -3.44 21.63 -8.04
N ILE A 113 -4.46 22.19 -7.39
CA ILE A 113 -4.30 23.40 -6.59
C ILE A 113 -3.47 23.06 -5.35
N VAL A 114 -2.39 23.83 -5.14
CA VAL A 114 -1.53 23.75 -3.95
C VAL A 114 -1.86 24.88 -2.99
N LYS A 115 -2.05 26.09 -3.52
CA LYS A 115 -2.47 27.28 -2.77
C LYS A 115 -3.74 27.83 -3.39
N GLN A 116 -4.75 28.06 -2.56
CA GLN A 116 -5.99 28.73 -2.95
C GLN A 116 -5.72 30.23 -3.14
N GLY A 117 -6.28 30.79 -4.20
CA GLY A 117 -6.23 32.23 -4.47
C GLY A 117 -7.31 33.03 -3.74
N GLU A 118 -7.53 34.25 -4.21
CA GLU A 118 -8.44 35.21 -3.58
C GLU A 118 -9.91 34.90 -3.86
N ASN A 119 -10.22 34.58 -5.12
CA ASN A 119 -11.60 34.34 -5.58
C ASN A 119 -11.96 32.86 -5.51
N GLU A 120 -13.22 32.53 -5.21
CA GLU A 120 -13.70 31.14 -5.30
C GLU A 120 -14.01 30.74 -6.74
N ILE A 121 -13.70 29.49 -7.10
CA ILE A 121 -13.98 28.91 -8.41
C ILE A 121 -15.22 28.00 -8.30
N PRO A 122 -16.31 28.29 -9.04
CA PRO A 122 -17.54 27.51 -9.00
C PRO A 122 -17.32 26.04 -9.43
N GLY A 123 -17.92 25.10 -8.72
CA GLY A 123 -17.76 23.66 -8.88
C GLY A 123 -16.40 23.09 -8.44
N LEU A 124 -15.53 23.90 -7.83
CA LEU A 124 -14.20 23.50 -7.40
C LEU A 124 -13.91 23.90 -5.94
N THR A 125 -13.84 25.18 -5.61
CA THR A 125 -13.53 25.59 -4.22
C THR A 125 -14.79 25.78 -3.36
N ASP A 126 -15.94 25.97 -3.99
CA ASP A 126 -17.26 26.10 -3.37
C ASP A 126 -17.80 24.78 -2.79
N VAL A 127 -17.60 23.66 -3.50
CA VAL A 127 -18.15 22.35 -3.12
C VAL A 127 -17.13 21.55 -2.32
N VAL A 128 -17.57 20.99 -1.19
CA VAL A 128 -16.79 20.05 -0.37
C VAL A 128 -17.35 18.64 -0.50
N ASN A 129 -16.58 17.74 -1.09
CA ASN A 129 -16.93 16.34 -1.23
C ASN A 129 -16.44 15.52 -0.02
N PRO A 130 -17.33 14.91 0.77
CA PRO A 130 -16.91 14.14 1.94
C PRO A 130 -16.17 12.86 1.54
N LYS A 131 -15.17 12.49 2.34
CA LYS A 131 -14.45 11.21 2.16
C LYS A 131 -15.40 10.04 2.36
N ARG A 132 -15.59 9.23 1.31
CA ARG A 132 -16.53 8.10 1.29
C ARG A 132 -16.28 7.03 2.37
N LEU A 133 -15.02 6.80 2.76
CA LEU A 133 -14.64 5.72 3.67
C LEU A 133 -13.81 6.22 4.84
N GLY A 134 -14.17 5.77 6.04
CA GLY A 134 -13.39 5.97 7.25
C GLY A 134 -12.25 4.97 7.45
N PRO A 135 -11.44 5.14 8.51
CA PRO A 135 -10.36 4.23 8.84
C PRO A 135 -10.87 2.84 9.27
N LYS A 136 -10.29 1.77 8.69
CA LYS A 136 -10.65 0.36 8.99
C LYS A 136 -9.75 -0.31 10.04
N ARG A 137 -8.51 0.14 10.19
CA ARG A 137 -7.50 -0.48 11.07
C ARG A 137 -7.60 0.13 12.47
N ALA A 138 -7.55 -0.68 13.52
CA ALA A 138 -7.67 -0.22 14.91
C ALA A 138 -6.73 0.96 15.25
N THR A 139 -5.46 0.89 14.83
CA THR A 139 -4.48 1.97 15.06
C THR A 139 -4.79 3.24 14.27
N LYS A 140 -5.37 3.13 13.07
CA LYS A 140 -5.78 4.31 12.28
C LYS A 140 -7.03 4.96 12.88
N ILE A 141 -7.95 4.18 13.43
CA ILE A 141 -9.13 4.70 14.15
C ILE A 141 -8.67 5.49 15.38
N ARG A 142 -7.73 4.94 16.17
CA ARG A 142 -7.15 5.65 17.32
C ARG A 142 -6.52 6.97 16.93
N LYS A 143 -5.63 6.97 15.94
CA LYS A 143 -4.99 8.20 15.45
C LYS A 143 -6.00 9.23 14.94
N PHE A 144 -7.06 8.77 14.27
CA PHE A 144 -8.06 9.67 13.69
C PHE A 144 -8.87 10.42 14.74
N PHE A 145 -9.23 9.76 15.85
CA PHE A 145 -10.02 10.36 16.94
C PHE A 145 -9.16 10.81 18.13
N GLY A 146 -7.82 10.75 18.03
CA GLY A 146 -6.92 11.08 19.15
C GLY A 146 -7.09 10.15 20.38
N LEU A 147 -7.52 8.91 20.18
CA LEU A 147 -7.84 7.98 21.28
C LEU A 147 -6.59 7.38 21.92
N ASP A 148 -6.73 7.10 23.20
CA ASP A 148 -5.73 6.41 23.99
C ASP A 148 -5.71 4.90 23.75
N LYS A 149 -4.67 4.25 24.29
CA LYS A 149 -4.52 2.80 24.14
C LYS A 149 -5.60 2.01 24.90
N LYS A 150 -6.15 2.60 25.96
CA LYS A 150 -7.18 2.01 26.82
C LYS A 150 -8.57 2.06 26.18
N ASP A 151 -8.79 2.99 25.26
CA ASP A 151 -10.10 3.20 24.65
C ASP A 151 -10.53 2.07 23.72
N ASP A 152 -11.82 1.74 23.81
CA ASP A 152 -12.46 0.74 22.98
C ASP A 152 -12.82 1.31 21.60
N VAL A 153 -11.94 1.06 20.64
CA VAL A 153 -12.09 1.48 19.23
C VAL A 153 -13.36 0.96 18.55
N ARG A 154 -14.05 -0.04 19.10
CA ARG A 154 -15.30 -0.57 18.52
C ARG A 154 -16.44 0.44 18.52
N LYS A 155 -16.47 1.32 19.54
CA LYS A 155 -17.50 2.35 19.69
C LYS A 155 -17.30 3.50 18.69
N PHE A 156 -16.06 3.75 18.27
CA PHE A 156 -15.67 4.87 17.40
C PHE A 156 -15.61 4.50 15.91
N VAL A 157 -16.16 3.36 15.49
CA VAL A 157 -16.17 2.99 14.07
C VAL A 157 -17.22 3.81 13.34
N ILE A 158 -16.79 4.59 12.35
CA ILE A 158 -17.69 5.35 11.48
C ILE A 158 -18.64 4.37 10.76
N ARG A 159 -19.93 4.59 10.95
CA ARG A 159 -21.01 3.83 10.31
C ARG A 159 -21.59 4.65 9.15
N ARG A 160 -22.06 3.95 8.13
CA ARG A 160 -22.79 4.55 7.02
C ARG A 160 -24.23 4.06 7.04
N THR A 161 -25.19 4.97 7.07
CA THR A 161 -26.60 4.67 6.86
C THR A 161 -26.84 4.31 5.39
N VAL A 162 -27.57 3.22 5.16
CA VAL A 162 -27.96 2.76 3.83
C VAL A 162 -29.46 2.87 3.74
N THR A 163 -29.91 3.84 2.97
CA THR A 163 -31.30 3.99 2.53
C THR A 163 -31.41 3.32 1.17
N LYS A 164 -32.37 2.39 1.02
CA LYS A 164 -32.70 1.78 -0.27
C LYS A 164 -34.22 1.83 -0.41
N GLU A 165 -34.70 2.27 -1.55
CA GLU A 165 -36.14 2.37 -1.84
C GLU A 165 -36.88 1.08 -1.48
N GLY A 166 -37.97 1.22 -0.74
CA GLY A 166 -38.80 0.10 -0.26
C GLY A 166 -38.15 -0.78 0.83
N LYS A 167 -36.97 -0.42 1.37
CA LYS A 167 -36.31 -1.18 2.46
C LYS A 167 -36.06 -0.29 3.66
N LYS A 168 -36.19 -0.88 4.86
CA LYS A 168 -35.84 -0.22 6.11
C LYS A 168 -34.38 0.22 6.11
N GLU A 169 -34.16 1.41 6.64
CA GLU A 169 -32.81 1.95 6.79
C GLU A 169 -31.99 1.08 7.75
N TYR A 170 -30.71 0.89 7.42
CA TYR A 170 -29.80 0.18 8.31
C TYR A 170 -28.39 0.75 8.20
N THR A 171 -27.62 0.60 9.26
CA THR A 171 -26.25 1.11 9.31
C THR A 171 -25.23 0.01 9.04
N LYS A 172 -24.27 0.29 8.15
CA LYS A 172 -23.13 -0.59 7.87
C LYS A 172 -21.87 -0.04 8.53
N ALA A 173 -21.09 -0.94 9.13
CA ALA A 173 -19.77 -0.62 9.67
C ALA A 173 -18.71 -1.56 9.09
N PRO A 174 -17.48 -1.09 8.82
CA PRO A 174 -16.40 -1.96 8.40
C PRO A 174 -15.93 -2.85 9.56
N LYS A 175 -15.64 -4.13 9.27
CA LYS A 175 -14.92 -5.01 10.20
C LYS A 175 -13.54 -4.40 10.52
N ILE A 176 -13.28 -4.17 11.81
CA ILE A 176 -12.02 -3.60 12.29
C ILE A 176 -10.88 -4.60 12.08
N GLN A 177 -9.81 -4.17 11.43
CA GLN A 177 -8.62 -4.98 11.25
C GLN A 177 -7.59 -4.72 12.35
N ARG A 178 -6.82 -5.75 12.71
CA ARG A 178 -5.75 -5.72 13.73
C ARG A 178 -6.23 -5.37 15.14
N LEU A 179 -7.51 -5.60 15.44
CA LEU A 179 -8.04 -5.55 16.80
C LEU A 179 -7.47 -6.72 17.64
N VAL A 180 -7.25 -6.48 18.93
CA VAL A 180 -6.94 -7.56 19.88
C VAL A 180 -8.26 -8.22 20.26
N THR A 181 -8.41 -9.51 19.95
CA THR A 181 -9.61 -10.29 20.24
C THR A 181 -9.27 -11.49 21.13
N PRO A 182 -10.22 -12.02 21.93
CA PRO A 182 -10.00 -13.23 22.73
C PRO A 182 -9.47 -14.40 21.91
N GLN A 183 -9.99 -14.59 20.69
CA GLN A 183 -9.51 -15.62 19.77
C GLN A 183 -8.03 -15.43 19.37
N ARG A 184 -7.57 -14.19 19.15
CA ARG A 184 -6.16 -13.92 18.86
C ARG A 184 -5.27 -14.21 20.07
N LEU A 185 -5.73 -13.89 21.28
CA LEU A 185 -5.02 -14.21 22.53
C LEU A 185 -4.95 -15.73 22.75
N GLN A 186 -6.04 -16.46 22.50
CA GLN A 186 -6.08 -17.92 22.55
C GLN A 186 -5.10 -18.55 21.55
N ARG A 187 -5.12 -18.11 20.29
CA ARG A 187 -4.15 -18.58 19.26
C ARG A 187 -2.70 -18.31 19.67
N LYS A 188 -2.43 -17.16 20.31
CA LYS A 188 -1.09 -16.85 20.85
C LYS A 188 -0.70 -17.81 21.98
N ARG A 189 -1.57 -18.04 22.96
CA ARG A 189 -1.36 -19.00 24.05
C ARG A 189 -1.12 -20.42 23.53
N HIS A 190 -1.97 -20.87 22.61
CA HIS A 190 -1.86 -22.19 21.99
C HIS A 190 -0.52 -22.39 21.26
N ARG A 191 -0.06 -21.40 20.49
CA ARG A 191 1.24 -21.46 19.82
C ARG A 191 2.40 -21.62 20.81
N ILE A 192 2.36 -20.89 21.91
CA ILE A 192 3.38 -20.97 22.97
C ILE A 192 3.33 -22.35 23.65
N ALA A 193 2.13 -22.87 23.94
CA ALA A 193 1.93 -24.19 24.52
C ALA A 193 2.48 -25.31 23.60
N ILE A 194 2.22 -25.24 22.29
CA ILE A 194 2.81 -26.19 21.32
C ILE A 194 4.34 -26.13 21.35
N LYS A 195 4.93 -24.92 21.39
CA LYS A 195 6.39 -24.78 21.44
C LYS A 195 6.98 -25.44 22.70
N ARG A 196 6.33 -25.27 23.85
CA ARG A 196 6.73 -25.93 25.11
C ARG A 196 6.59 -27.44 25.02
N ARG A 197 5.43 -27.95 24.60
CA ARG A 197 5.18 -29.39 24.43
C ARG A 197 6.20 -30.05 23.51
N ARG A 198 6.56 -29.40 22.39
CA ARG A 198 7.60 -29.92 21.48
C ARG A 198 8.97 -29.97 22.14
N ALA A 199 9.33 -28.96 22.95
CA ALA A 199 10.60 -28.94 23.65
C ALA A 199 10.67 -30.00 24.77
N GLU A 200 9.57 -30.20 25.49
CA GLU A 200 9.43 -31.25 26.52
C GLU A 200 9.53 -32.64 25.89
N ALA A 201 8.75 -32.92 24.84
CA ALA A 201 8.81 -34.20 24.13
C ALA A 201 10.20 -34.49 23.54
N ALA A 202 10.90 -33.47 23.01
CA ALA A 202 12.26 -33.64 22.53
C ALA A 202 13.25 -33.96 23.67
N ARG A 203 13.07 -33.33 24.84
CA ARG A 203 13.90 -33.61 26.02
C ARG A 203 13.65 -35.02 26.58
N GLU A 204 12.39 -35.43 26.65
CA GLU A 204 12.00 -36.78 27.06
C GLU A 204 12.57 -37.83 26.12
N ALA A 205 12.40 -37.67 24.80
CA ALA A 205 12.96 -38.57 23.80
C ALA A 205 14.50 -38.66 23.87
N ALA A 206 15.20 -37.54 24.12
CA ALA A 206 16.64 -37.53 24.30
C ALA A 206 17.07 -38.28 25.58
N ASN A 207 16.34 -38.11 26.68
CA ASN A 207 16.58 -38.82 27.93
C ASN A 207 16.34 -40.32 27.78
N ASP A 208 15.27 -40.72 27.11
CA ASP A 208 14.94 -42.12 26.87
C ASP A 208 15.98 -42.78 25.95
N TYR A 209 16.42 -42.08 24.92
CA TYR A 209 17.51 -42.54 24.06
C TYR A 209 18.84 -42.67 24.82
N ALA A 210 19.16 -41.72 25.70
CA ALA A 210 20.37 -41.79 26.53
C ALA A 210 20.36 -43.00 27.48
N LYS A 211 19.21 -43.31 28.09
CA LYS A 211 19.02 -44.51 28.91
C LYS A 211 19.21 -45.80 28.11
N LEU A 212 18.61 -45.88 26.91
CA LEU A 212 18.74 -47.02 26.01
C LEU A 212 20.19 -47.20 25.53
N LEU A 213 20.89 -46.10 25.25
CA LEU A 213 22.29 -46.15 24.83
C LEU A 213 23.17 -46.65 25.98
N ALA A 214 22.93 -46.18 27.21
CA ALA A 214 23.67 -46.63 28.39
C ALA A 214 23.51 -48.15 28.63
N SER A 215 22.30 -48.70 28.49
CA SER A 215 22.08 -50.15 28.63
C SER A 215 22.81 -50.95 27.53
N ARG A 216 22.72 -50.52 26.27
CA ARG A 216 23.43 -51.17 25.15
C ARG A 216 24.95 -51.15 25.31
N VAL A 217 25.52 -50.02 25.75
CA VAL A 217 26.95 -49.91 26.02
C VAL A 217 27.36 -50.84 27.16
N HIS A 218 26.54 -50.97 28.20
CA HIS A 218 26.81 -51.90 29.30
C HIS A 218 26.79 -53.36 28.81
N GLU A 219 25.79 -53.75 28.02
CA GLU A 219 25.69 -55.09 27.41
C GLU A 219 26.88 -55.40 26.49
N GLU A 220 27.30 -54.47 25.63
CA GLU A 220 28.48 -54.67 24.78
C GLU A 220 29.77 -54.80 25.59
N LYS A 221 29.94 -53.98 26.63
CA LYS A 221 31.10 -54.11 27.54
C LYS A 221 31.09 -55.47 28.21
N ALA A 222 29.94 -55.93 28.71
CA ALA A 222 29.80 -57.25 29.30
C ALA A 222 30.18 -58.37 28.31
N LYS A 223 29.63 -58.35 27.08
CA LYS A 223 30.00 -59.30 26.00
C LYS A 223 31.50 -59.29 25.70
N ARG A 224 32.12 -58.10 25.60
CA ARG A 224 33.56 -57.96 25.35
C ARG A 224 34.39 -58.53 26.50
N THR A 225 33.97 -58.30 27.76
CA THR A 225 34.65 -58.89 28.92
C THR A 225 34.51 -60.41 28.95
N GLU A 226 33.35 -60.95 28.61
CA GLU A 226 33.11 -62.40 28.54
C GLU A 226 33.98 -63.06 27.45
N LEU A 227 34.03 -62.48 26.25
CA LEU A 227 34.92 -62.93 25.18
C LEU A 227 36.39 -62.90 25.61
N ARG A 228 36.82 -61.86 26.34
CA ARG A 228 38.19 -61.79 26.88
C ARG A 228 38.45 -62.90 27.90
N LYS A 229 37.50 -63.19 28.79
CA LYS A 229 37.59 -64.31 29.75
C LYS A 229 37.70 -65.66 29.01
N ARG A 230 36.85 -65.90 28.00
CA ARG A 230 36.88 -67.12 27.17
C ARG A 230 38.23 -67.30 26.46
N ARG A 231 38.79 -66.23 25.87
CA ARG A 231 40.12 -66.25 25.24
C ARG A 231 41.25 -66.53 26.24
N ALA A 232 41.18 -65.93 27.44
CA ALA A 232 42.17 -66.16 28.49
C ALA A 232 42.13 -67.61 29.00
N SER A 233 40.94 -68.22 29.10
CA SER A 233 40.82 -69.63 29.47
C SER A 233 41.29 -70.61 28.38
N SER A 234 41.17 -70.26 27.10
CA SER A 234 41.65 -71.11 25.99
C SER A 234 43.18 -71.11 25.83
N LEU A 235 43.86 -70.06 26.30
CA LEU A 235 45.33 -69.94 26.32
C LEU A 235 45.99 -70.64 27.52
N ARG A 236 45.18 -71.23 28.42
CA ARG A 236 45.63 -71.85 29.69
C ARG A 236 45.72 -73.38 29.63
N LYS A 237 45.79 -73.94 28.42
CA LYS A 237 46.17 -75.33 28.11
C LYS A 237 47.50 -75.29 27.39
#